data_AF-A0A8X7S260-F1
#
_entry.id   AF-A0A8X7S260-F1
#
_cell.length_a   1.000
_cell.length_b   1.000
_cell.length_c   1.000
_cell.angle_alpha   90.00
_cell.angle_beta   90.00
_cell.angle_gamma   90.00
#
_symmetry.space_group_name_H-M   'P 1'
#
loop_
_entity.id
_entity.type
_entity.pdbx_description
1 polymer ?
#
loop_
_entity_poly.entity_id
_entity_poly.type
_entity_poly.pdbx_seq_one_letter_code
_entity_poly.pdbx_strand_id
1 'polypeptide(L)'
;MMDDEDFDFDKERIPRKKICAGIYMKGIDPPSLDLLAREGIIALRRAKRRNMERLVLACGGEAVNSVDDLTPDSLGWAGLVYEHILGEEKYTFVEQVKNPHSCTILIKGPNDHTIAQIKDAVRDGLRSVKNTLEDECVVLGAGAFELFALTLTNSFLCCSL
;
A
#
# COMPACT_ATOMS: atom_id res chain seq x y z
N MET A 1 3.70 0.74 2.98
CA MET A 1 5.17 0.61 2.91
C MET A 1 5.77 2.00 2.87
N MET A 2 6.68 2.29 3.79
CA MET A 2 7.42 3.54 3.83
C MET A 2 8.84 3.25 3.34
N ASP A 3 9.28 3.97 2.29
CA ASP A 3 10.69 3.97 1.90
C ASP A 3 11.35 5.01 2.82
N ASP A 4 12.08 4.52 3.81
CA ASP A 4 12.62 5.27 4.93
C ASP A 4 14.15 5.25 4.85
N GLU A 5 14.77 6.33 4.34
CA GLU A 5 16.23 6.41 4.25
C GLU A 5 16.92 6.90 5.54
N ASP A 6 16.20 7.37 6.56
CA ASP A 6 16.84 7.79 7.82
C ASP A 6 15.95 7.41 9.02
N PHE A 7 16.15 6.20 9.55
CA PHE A 7 15.45 5.72 10.74
C PHE A 7 16.40 5.04 11.73
N ASP A 8 16.73 5.79 12.76
CA ASP A 8 17.28 5.25 14.00
C ASP A 8 16.13 4.80 14.89
N PHE A 9 16.11 3.50 15.16
CA PHE A 9 15.15 2.85 16.02
C PHE A 9 15.94 2.07 17.07
N ASP A 10 15.89 2.52 18.34
CA ASP A 10 16.52 1.80 19.44
C ASP A 10 15.63 0.63 19.85
N LYS A 11 16.06 -0.57 19.43
CA LYS A 11 15.28 -1.81 19.45
C LYS A 11 15.05 -2.44 20.82
N GLU A 12 15.48 -1.81 21.91
CA GLU A 12 15.79 -2.59 23.13
C GLU A 12 14.70 -2.60 24.21
N ARG A 13 13.54 -1.94 24.04
CA ARG A 13 12.67 -1.70 25.22
C ARG A 13 11.15 -1.60 25.07
N ILE A 14 10.50 -2.27 24.10
CA ILE A 14 9.03 -2.15 23.97
C ILE A 14 8.30 -3.42 24.44
N PRO A 15 7.55 -3.38 25.57
CA PRO A 15 6.70 -4.49 26.00
C PRO A 15 5.48 -4.64 25.06
N ARG A 16 5.16 -5.90 24.71
CA ARG A 16 4.17 -6.33 23.70
C ARG A 16 2.70 -5.93 23.92
N LYS A 17 2.37 -4.94 24.76
CA LYS A 17 0.97 -4.63 25.10
C LYS A 17 0.65 -3.16 24.81
N LYS A 18 -0.12 -2.97 23.73
CA LYS A 18 -0.57 -1.70 23.13
C LYS A 18 0.54 -0.93 22.42
N ILE A 19 0.85 -1.36 21.19
CA ILE A 19 1.70 -0.60 20.30
C ILE A 19 0.83 0.46 19.61
N CYS A 20 0.90 1.68 20.11
CA CYS A 20 0.41 2.85 19.37
C CYS A 20 1.53 3.28 18.42
N ALA A 21 1.28 3.26 17.12
CA ALA A 21 2.21 3.78 16.13
C ALA A 21 1.83 5.22 15.78
N GLY A 22 2.62 6.20 16.24
CA GLY A 22 2.44 7.60 15.92
C GLY A 22 3.20 7.96 14.64
N ILE A 23 2.48 8.31 13.57
CA ILE A 23 3.10 8.67 12.28
C ILE A 23 3.06 10.18 12.12
N TYR A 24 4.24 10.81 12.00
CA TYR A 24 4.35 12.26 11.92
C TYR A 24 4.85 12.71 10.55
N MET A 25 4.16 13.68 9.95
CA MET A 25 4.59 14.33 8.70
C MET A 25 5.81 15.22 8.91
N LYS A 26 5.90 15.89 10.07
CA LYS A 26 7.05 16.72 10.44
C LYS A 26 8.13 15.87 11.13
N GLY A 27 9.36 16.38 11.11
CA GLY A 27 10.45 15.79 11.88
C GLY A 27 10.18 15.92 13.37
N ILE A 28 10.47 14.85 14.11
CA ILE A 28 10.48 14.83 15.58
C ILE A 28 11.91 15.14 16.03
N ASP A 29 12.05 15.86 17.14
CA ASP A 29 13.34 16.10 17.79
C ASP A 29 13.85 14.84 18.50
N PRO A 30 15.17 14.55 18.47
CA PRO A 30 15.75 13.38 19.14
C PRO A 30 15.32 13.17 20.61
N PRO A 31 15.31 14.19 21.50
CA PRO A 31 14.90 13.97 22.89
C PRO A 31 13.43 13.55 23.05
N SER A 32 12.57 13.92 22.10
CA SER A 32 11.16 13.52 22.11
C SER A 32 10.99 12.07 21.70
N LEU A 33 11.87 11.53 20.86
CA LEU A 33 11.86 10.11 20.48
C LEU A 33 12.21 9.24 21.69
N ASP A 34 13.19 9.63 22.49
CA ASP A 34 13.55 8.92 23.72
C ASP A 34 12.40 8.86 24.73
N LEU A 35 11.63 9.95 24.83
CA LEU A 35 10.44 10.02 25.67
C LEU A 35 9.34 9.07 25.17
N LEU A 36 9.09 9.04 23.86
CA LEU A 36 8.10 8.14 23.25
C LEU A 36 8.50 6.66 23.36
N ALA A 37 9.78 6.36 23.21
CA ALA A 37 10.32 5.01 23.36
C ALA A 37 10.19 4.50 24.80
N ARG A 38 10.37 5.37 25.81
CA ARG A 38 10.14 5.03 27.23
C ARG A 38 8.69 4.66 27.52
N GLU A 39 7.74 5.32 26.86
CA GLU A 39 6.31 5.02 26.96
C GLU A 39 5.87 3.85 26.06
N GLY A 40 6.81 3.22 25.33
CA GLY A 40 6.54 2.08 24.47
C GLY A 40 5.79 2.42 23.18
N ILE A 41 5.83 3.69 22.76
CA ILE A 41 5.17 4.19 21.55
C ILE A 41 6.16 4.14 20.39
N ILE A 42 5.76 3.51 19.29
CA ILE A 42 6.56 3.48 18.06
C ILE A 42 6.27 4.77 17.29
N ALA A 43 7.29 5.59 17.06
CA ALA A 43 7.14 6.85 16.35
C ALA A 43 7.83 6.78 14.99
N LEU A 44 7.08 7.07 13.92
CA LEU A 44 7.61 7.20 12.57
C LEU A 44 7.84 8.67 12.25
N ARG A 45 9.13 9.04 12.07
CA ARG A 45 9.59 10.38 11.69
C ARG A 45 9.50 10.56 10.16
N ARG A 46 9.04 11.74 9.70
CA ARG A 46 9.06 12.14 8.27
C ARG A 46 8.33 11.17 7.32
N ALA A 47 7.08 10.83 7.62
CA ALA A 47 6.27 10.08 6.67
C ALA A 47 5.95 10.90 5.42
N LYS A 48 6.18 10.31 4.23
CA LYS A 48 5.74 10.90 2.95
C LYS A 48 4.21 11.06 2.94
N ARG A 49 3.71 12.19 2.43
CA ARG A 49 2.27 12.49 2.34
C ARG A 49 1.44 11.35 1.71
N ARG A 50 1.96 10.73 0.65
CA ARG A 50 1.33 9.59 -0.03
C ARG A 50 1.08 8.39 0.89
N ASN A 51 1.95 8.18 1.89
CA ASN A 51 1.82 7.07 2.82
C ASN A 51 0.81 7.36 3.92
N MET A 52 0.69 8.63 4.35
CA MET A 52 -0.34 9.05 5.30
C MET A 52 -1.74 8.79 4.77
N GLU A 53 -2.01 9.18 3.52
CA GLU A 53 -3.31 8.95 2.88
C GLU A 53 -3.66 7.45 2.82
N ARG A 54 -2.67 6.60 2.57
CA ARG A 54 -2.84 5.14 2.54
C ARG A 54 -3.06 4.53 3.93
N LEU A 55 -2.42 5.06 4.95
CA LEU A 55 -2.52 4.55 6.33
C LEU A 55 -3.86 4.93 6.97
N VAL A 56 -4.38 6.11 6.66
CA VAL A 56 -5.75 6.51 7.00
C VAL A 56 -6.75 5.52 6.42
N LEU A 57 -6.61 5.18 5.12
CA LEU A 57 -7.48 4.20 4.45
C LEU A 57 -7.27 2.76 4.94
N ALA A 58 -6.06 2.39 5.33
CA ALA A 58 -5.77 1.06 5.85
C ALA A 58 -6.31 0.89 7.27
N CYS A 59 -5.91 1.76 8.19
CA CYS A 59 -6.17 1.67 9.64
C CYS A 59 -7.50 2.29 10.09
N GLY A 60 -8.14 3.12 9.25
CA GLY A 60 -9.41 3.77 9.55
C GLY A 60 -9.32 4.94 10.54
N GLY A 61 -8.13 5.53 10.73
CA GLY A 61 -7.93 6.71 11.59
C GLY A 61 -7.94 8.01 10.81
N GLU A 62 -8.01 9.15 11.50
CA GLU A 62 -8.00 10.48 10.89
C GLU A 62 -6.63 11.17 11.01
N ALA A 63 -6.24 11.92 9.99
CA ALA A 63 -5.01 12.71 10.03
C ALA A 63 -5.27 14.05 10.75
N VAL A 64 -4.72 14.18 11.96
CA VAL A 64 -4.85 15.38 12.80
C VAL A 64 -3.60 16.26 12.66
N ASN A 65 -3.78 17.59 12.64
CA ASN A 65 -2.68 18.55 12.46
C ASN A 65 -2.07 19.02 13.79
N SER A 66 -2.84 19.00 14.88
CA SER A 66 -2.44 19.46 16.21
C SER A 66 -2.44 18.28 17.19
N VAL A 67 -1.52 18.28 18.15
CA VAL A 67 -1.47 17.24 19.21
C VAL A 67 -2.60 17.39 20.22
N ASP A 68 -3.12 18.60 20.42
CA ASP A 68 -4.18 18.90 21.38
C ASP A 68 -5.57 18.43 20.89
N ASP A 69 -5.74 18.30 19.58
CA ASP A 69 -7.00 17.86 18.94
C ASP A 69 -7.07 16.32 18.81
N LEU A 70 -6.12 15.59 19.39
CA LEU A 70 -6.03 14.14 19.26
C LEU A 70 -7.06 13.46 20.15
N THR A 71 -8.16 13.02 19.56
CA THR A 71 -9.19 12.21 20.25
C THR A 71 -8.91 10.72 20.10
N PRO A 72 -9.34 9.87 21.05
CA PRO A 72 -9.21 8.41 20.91
C PRO A 72 -9.97 7.86 19.69
N ASP A 73 -10.97 8.59 19.19
CA ASP A 73 -11.76 8.23 18.02
C ASP A 73 -10.99 8.46 16.70
N SER A 74 -10.04 9.40 16.68
CA SER A 74 -9.17 9.66 15.53
C SER A 74 -8.09 8.58 15.35
N LEU A 75 -7.89 7.68 16.32
CA LEU A 75 -6.84 6.66 16.28
C LEU A 75 -7.25 5.45 15.43
N GLY A 76 -6.42 5.11 14.45
CA GLY A 76 -6.59 3.90 13.66
C GLY A 76 -6.23 2.63 14.43
N TRP A 77 -6.81 1.50 14.01
CA TRP A 77 -6.55 0.20 14.64
C TRP A 77 -5.65 -0.69 13.77
N ALA A 78 -4.58 -1.22 14.36
CA ALA A 78 -3.72 -2.23 13.74
C ALA A 78 -3.41 -3.33 14.75
N GLY A 79 -3.49 -4.59 14.32
CA GLY A 79 -3.23 -5.75 15.19
C GLY A 79 -1.74 -6.00 15.41
N LEU A 80 -0.94 -5.88 14.35
CA LEU A 80 0.50 -6.12 14.40
C LEU A 80 1.25 -4.99 13.69
N VAL A 81 2.20 -4.39 14.38
CA VAL A 81 3.16 -3.45 13.78
C VAL A 81 4.55 -3.95 14.13
N TYR A 82 5.35 -4.21 13.10
CA TYR A 82 6.72 -4.67 13.28
C TYR A 82 7.63 -4.11 12.21
N GLU A 83 8.91 -4.05 12.53
CA GLU A 83 9.96 -3.67 11.61
C GLU A 83 10.66 -4.92 11.08
N HIS A 84 10.84 -5.00 9.76
CA HIS A 84 11.61 -6.04 9.11
C HIS A 84 12.72 -5.41 8.28
N ILE A 85 13.94 -5.89 8.49
CA ILE A 85 15.12 -5.45 7.73
C ILE A 85 15.23 -6.33 6.49
N LEU A 86 15.25 -5.73 5.31
CA LEU A 86 15.37 -6.44 4.04
C LEU A 86 16.58 -5.88 3.27
N GLY A 87 17.72 -6.55 3.42
CA GLY A 87 18.99 -6.02 2.91
C GLY A 87 19.52 -4.95 3.85
N GLU A 88 19.78 -3.76 3.33
CA GLU A 88 20.29 -2.61 4.09
C GLU A 88 19.16 -1.68 4.57
N GLU A 89 17.97 -1.80 3.99
CA GLU A 89 16.81 -0.95 4.33
C GLU A 89 15.92 -1.60 5.40
N LYS A 90 15.37 -0.75 6.27
CA LYS A 90 14.40 -1.14 7.29
C LYS A 90 13.01 -0.76 6.82
N TYR A 91 12.07 -1.69 6.94
CA TYR A 91 10.68 -1.46 6.56
C TYR A 91 9.74 -1.73 7.73
N THR A 92 8.78 -0.82 7.93
CA THR A 92 7.70 -1.03 8.90
C THR A 92 6.48 -1.66 8.22
N PHE A 93 6.09 -2.82 8.73
CA PHE A 93 4.90 -3.57 8.32
C PHE A 93 3.78 -3.34 9.33
N VAL A 94 2.60 -3.00 8.81
CA VAL A 94 1.36 -2.86 9.56
C VAL A 94 0.41 -3.92 9.04
N GLU A 95 0.10 -4.90 9.88
CA GLU A 95 -0.70 -6.08 9.53
C GLU A 95 -1.88 -6.24 10.49
N GLN A 96 -2.80 -7.14 10.11
CA GLN A 96 -4.02 -7.47 10.85
C GLN A 96 -4.85 -6.22 11.13
N VAL A 97 -5.31 -5.55 10.07
CA VAL A 97 -6.24 -4.43 10.20
C VAL A 97 -7.67 -4.94 9.98
N LYS A 98 -8.64 -4.43 10.75
CA LYS A 98 -10.03 -4.89 10.72
C LYS A 98 -10.71 -4.71 9.35
N ASN A 99 -10.41 -3.61 8.67
CA ASN A 99 -11.01 -3.31 7.38
C ASN A 99 -10.03 -2.53 6.48
N PRO A 100 -9.07 -3.22 5.84
CA PRO A 100 -8.06 -2.57 5.02
C PRO A 100 -8.66 -2.19 3.64
N HIS A 101 -8.93 -0.89 3.43
CA HIS A 101 -9.26 -0.38 2.10
C HIS A 101 -8.02 -0.11 1.24
N SER A 102 -6.82 -0.21 1.82
CA SER A 102 -5.55 -0.02 1.12
C SER A 102 -4.61 -1.19 1.37
N CYS A 103 -4.12 -1.80 0.30
CA CYS A 103 -3.15 -2.89 0.32
C CYS A 103 -1.84 -2.41 -0.34
N THR A 104 -0.69 -2.89 0.15
CA THR A 104 0.61 -2.62 -0.47
C THR A 104 1.27 -3.92 -0.89
N ILE A 105 1.79 -3.99 -2.11
CA ILE A 105 2.57 -5.12 -2.63
C ILE A 105 4.04 -4.71 -2.64
N LEU A 106 4.89 -5.49 -1.99
CA LEU A 106 6.34 -5.33 -2.02
C LEU A 106 6.92 -6.17 -3.17
N ILE A 107 7.55 -5.51 -4.13
CA ILE A 107 8.25 -6.14 -5.25
C ILE A 107 9.74 -5.99 -4.99
N LYS A 108 10.46 -7.11 -4.87
CA LYS A 108 11.91 -7.14 -4.76
C LYS A 108 12.51 -7.68 -6.05
N GLY A 109 13.50 -6.98 -6.60
CA GLY A 109 14.21 -7.39 -7.81
C GLY A 109 15.69 -6.99 -7.75
N PRO A 110 16.55 -7.61 -8.58
CA PRO A 110 17.99 -7.33 -8.59
C PRO A 110 18.36 -6.06 -9.37
N ASN A 111 17.47 -5.56 -10.22
CA ASN A 111 17.74 -4.44 -11.12
C ASN A 111 16.52 -3.53 -11.24
N ASP A 112 16.72 -2.21 -11.20
CA ASP A 112 15.64 -1.21 -11.18
C ASP A 112 14.76 -1.27 -12.42
N HIS A 113 15.37 -1.54 -13.57
CA HIS A 113 14.65 -1.70 -14.84
C HIS A 113 13.67 -2.89 -14.77
N THR A 114 14.07 -4.00 -14.16
CA THR A 114 13.20 -5.17 -13.99
C THR A 114 12.09 -4.88 -12.99
N ILE A 115 12.37 -4.16 -11.91
CA ILE A 115 11.36 -3.76 -10.92
C ILE A 115 10.30 -2.86 -11.57
N ALA A 116 10.71 -1.91 -12.42
CA ALA A 116 9.79 -1.05 -13.16
C ALA A 116 8.86 -1.87 -14.07
N GLN A 117 9.41 -2.83 -14.82
CA GLN A 117 8.62 -3.72 -15.67
C GLN A 117 7.61 -4.58 -14.88
N ILE A 118 8.03 -5.16 -13.76
CA ILE A 118 7.12 -5.95 -12.90
C ILE A 118 6.01 -5.07 -12.32
N LYS A 119 6.35 -3.85 -11.89
CA LYS A 119 5.38 -2.90 -11.35
C LYS A 119 4.30 -2.53 -12.37
N ASP A 120 4.69 -2.34 -13.62
CA ASP A 120 3.73 -2.05 -14.69
C ASP A 120 2.90 -3.29 -15.04
N ALA A 121 3.52 -4.48 -15.13
CA ALA A 121 2.79 -5.73 -15.34
C ALA A 121 1.75 -6.02 -14.25
N VAL A 122 2.08 -5.78 -12.97
CA VAL A 122 1.14 -5.95 -11.85
C VAL A 122 -0.01 -4.94 -11.94
N ARG A 123 0.27 -3.68 -12.32
CA ARG A 123 -0.77 -2.66 -12.49
C ARG A 123 -1.73 -3.02 -13.62
N ASP A 124 -1.21 -3.49 -14.75
CA ASP A 124 -2.02 -3.88 -15.89
C ASP A 124 -2.88 -5.12 -15.58
N GLY A 125 -2.30 -6.09 -14.87
CA GLY A 125 -3.02 -7.26 -14.38
C GLY A 125 -4.18 -6.88 -13.44
N LEU A 126 -3.92 -6.05 -12.44
CA LEU A 126 -4.96 -5.58 -11.50
C LEU A 126 -6.06 -4.79 -12.22
N ARG A 127 -5.69 -3.96 -13.21
CA ARG A 127 -6.66 -3.21 -14.00
C ARG A 127 -7.56 -4.12 -14.83
N SER A 128 -6.97 -5.16 -15.43
CA SER A 128 -7.71 -6.14 -16.24
C SER A 128 -8.71 -6.94 -15.39
N VAL A 129 -8.29 -7.39 -14.20
CA VAL A 129 -9.17 -8.08 -13.25
C VAL A 129 -10.30 -7.15 -12.80
N LYS A 130 -9.98 -5.90 -12.47
CA LYS A 130 -10.99 -4.90 -12.09
C LYS A 130 -12.05 -4.73 -13.19
N ASN A 131 -11.63 -4.49 -14.43
CA ASN A 131 -12.55 -4.31 -15.55
C ASN A 131 -13.42 -5.56 -15.76
N THR A 132 -12.84 -6.75 -15.66
CA THR A 132 -13.58 -8.02 -15.80
C THR A 132 -14.68 -8.17 -14.73
N LEU A 133 -14.41 -7.72 -13.51
CA LEU A 133 -15.39 -7.73 -12.43
C LEU A 133 -16.48 -6.66 -12.59
N GLU A 134 -16.17 -5.52 -13.22
CA GLU A 134 -17.13 -4.43 -13.46
C GLU A 134 -18.04 -4.73 -14.67
N ASP A 135 -17.49 -5.24 -15.76
CA ASP A 135 -18.20 -5.45 -17.02
C ASP A 135 -18.93 -6.80 -17.10
N GLU A 136 -18.58 -7.77 -16.25
CA GLU A 136 -19.09 -9.16 -16.21
C GLU A 136 -19.04 -9.94 -17.54
N CYS A 137 -18.44 -9.37 -18.58
CA CYS A 137 -18.31 -9.94 -19.91
C CYS A 137 -16.89 -9.78 -20.45
N VAL A 138 -16.45 -10.75 -21.24
CA VAL A 138 -15.11 -10.77 -21.83
C VAL A 138 -15.20 -11.12 -23.31
N VAL A 139 -14.39 -10.44 -24.12
CA VAL A 139 -14.21 -10.75 -25.54
C VAL A 139 -12.82 -11.31 -25.80
N LEU A 140 -12.69 -12.10 -26.86
CA LEU A 140 -11.42 -12.65 -27.29
C LEU A 140 -10.52 -11.52 -27.81
N GLY A 141 -9.37 -11.32 -27.17
CA GLY A 141 -8.40 -10.30 -27.57
C GLY A 141 -7.50 -10.72 -28.74
N ALA A 142 -6.37 -10.02 -28.90
CA ALA A 142 -5.32 -10.32 -29.89
C ALA A 142 -5.81 -10.40 -31.35
N GLY A 143 -6.79 -9.58 -31.74
CA GLY A 143 -7.31 -9.58 -33.11
C GLY A 143 -8.35 -10.66 -33.40
N ALA A 144 -8.65 -11.55 -32.43
CA ALA A 144 -9.56 -12.68 -32.64
C ALA A 144 -11.00 -12.22 -32.89
N PHE A 145 -11.42 -11.15 -32.19
CA PHE A 145 -12.72 -10.55 -32.39
C PHE A 145 -12.88 -9.97 -33.81
N GLU A 146 -11.85 -9.28 -34.33
CA GLU A 146 -11.84 -8.70 -35.66
C GLU A 146 -11.86 -9.76 -36.77
N LEU A 147 -11.10 -10.85 -36.60
CA LEU A 147 -11.10 -11.99 -37.53
C LEU A 147 -12.45 -12.72 -37.55
N PHE A 148 -13.07 -12.90 -36.39
CA PHE A 148 -14.39 -13.50 -36.27
C PHE A 148 -15.47 -12.63 -36.93
N ALA A 149 -15.44 -11.32 -36.71
CA ALA A 149 -16.36 -10.36 -37.34
C ALA A 149 -16.22 -10.37 -38.87
N LEU A 150 -14.98 -10.38 -39.40
CA LEU A 150 -14.72 -10.44 -40.84
C LEU A 150 -15.28 -11.73 -41.47
N THR A 151 -15.06 -12.86 -40.80
CA THR A 151 -15.55 -14.16 -41.26
C THR A 151 -17.07 -14.18 -41.33
N LEU A 152 -17.74 -13.69 -40.29
CA LEU A 152 -19.20 -13.57 -40.26
C LEU A 152 -19.74 -12.71 -41.40
N THR A 153 -19.15 -11.54 -41.66
CA THR A 153 -19.61 -10.67 -42.75
C THR A 153 -19.47 -11.32 -44.13
N ASN A 154 -18.39 -12.06 -44.37
CA ASN A 154 -18.19 -12.78 -45.63
C ASN A 154 -19.19 -13.94 -45.80
N SER A 155 -19.50 -14.66 -44.72
CA SER A 155 -20.55 -15.70 -44.75
C SER A 155 -21.94 -15.13 -45.03
N PHE A 156 -22.27 -13.97 -44.46
CA PHE A 156 -23.53 -13.27 -44.73
C PHE A 156 -23.65 -12.80 -46.19
N LEU A 157 -22.58 -12.24 -46.76
CA LEU A 157 -22.54 -11.86 -48.17
C LEU A 157 -22.73 -13.08 -49.09
N CYS A 158 -22.15 -14.22 -48.75
CA CYS A 158 -22.23 -15.42 -49.57
C CYS A 158 -23.58 -16.14 -49.53
N CYS A 159 -24.37 -16.00 -48.45
CA CYS A 159 -25.75 -16.50 -48.40
C CYS A 159 -26.77 -15.59 -49.12
N SER A 160 -26.36 -14.37 -49.48
CA SER A 160 -27.23 -13.38 -50.13
C SER A 160 -27.14 -13.41 -51.66
N LEU A 161 -26.25 -14.24 -52.22
CA LEU A 161 -25.95 -14.43 -53.65
C LEU A 161 -26.23 -15.87 -54.06
#